data_AF-A0A1E9TAB7-F1
#
_entry.id   AF-A0A1E9TAB7-F1
#
_cell.length_a   1.000
_cell.length_b   1.000
_cell.length_c   1.000
_cell.angle_alpha   90.00
_cell.angle_beta   90.00
_cell.angle_gamma   90.00
#
_symmetry.space_group_name_H-M   'P 1'
#
loop_
_entity.id
_entity.type
_entity.pdbx_description
1 polymer ?
#
loop_
_entity_poly.entity_id
_entity_poly.type
_entity_poly.pdbx_seq_one_letter_code
_entity_poly.pdbx_strand_id
1 'polypeptide(L)'
;MTVDPEWTKKFFNQEDYRGEYHLVDTDMIGIYTPANQQHPAYSAPPPDYSYTFTKFLTSADLEFYNIYYYQCQNYMLLASDSRRLEYAMTAEELFFPAIQDIFDDGKGWVITPNQQILTMHILEAQPRIHNEEQKIFDWNVKFDILPEAKVFRKDTGQLQPITEFDTRGLLRDGAIHGTLRSRFLDPGWDIHFIPEKEA
;
A
#
# COMPACT_ATOMS: atom_id res chain seq x y z
N MET A 1 0.27 33.49 8.74
CA MET A 1 -0.78 32.62 9.28
C MET A 1 -0.23 31.99 10.55
N THR A 2 -0.88 32.19 11.69
CA THR A 2 -0.39 31.74 13.00
C THR A 2 -0.94 30.34 13.26
N VAL A 3 -0.04 29.37 13.40
CA VAL A 3 -0.31 27.98 13.82
C VAL A 3 -1.05 28.00 15.17
N ASP A 4 -2.04 27.12 15.37
CA ASP A 4 -2.63 26.87 16.68
C ASP A 4 -1.82 25.80 17.41
N PRO A 5 -0.97 26.16 18.39
CA PRO A 5 -0.09 25.21 19.06
C PRO A 5 -0.86 24.16 19.88
N GLU A 6 -2.13 24.40 20.20
CA GLU A 6 -2.97 23.45 20.92
C GLU A 6 -3.44 22.31 20.01
N TRP A 7 -3.77 22.62 18.75
CA TRP A 7 -4.16 21.61 17.77
C TRP A 7 -2.98 20.69 17.43
N THR A 8 -1.79 21.23 17.15
CA THR A 8 -0.60 20.44 16.82
C THR A 8 -0.26 19.43 17.92
N LYS A 9 -0.38 19.84 19.19
CA LYS A 9 -0.17 18.96 20.35
C LYS A 9 -1.22 17.88 20.51
N LYS A 10 -2.45 18.10 20.04
CA LYS A 10 -3.53 17.10 20.06
C LYS A 10 -3.40 16.12 18.91
N PHE A 11 -2.89 16.58 17.77
CA PHE A 11 -2.63 15.74 16.61
C PHE A 11 -1.51 14.73 16.90
N PHE A 12 -0.37 15.19 17.40
CA PHE A 12 0.72 14.31 17.80
C PHE A 12 0.41 13.63 19.13
N ASN A 13 0.46 12.30 19.15
CA ASN A 13 0.49 11.55 20.41
C ASN A 13 1.95 11.27 20.86
N GLN A 14 2.10 10.51 21.94
CA GLN A 14 3.42 10.17 22.52
C GLN A 14 4.00 8.86 21.97
N GLU A 15 3.37 8.26 20.95
CA GLU A 15 3.78 6.96 20.41
C GLU A 15 4.99 7.08 19.48
N ASP A 16 5.68 5.96 19.26
CA ASP A 16 6.72 5.83 18.24
C ASP A 16 6.28 4.78 17.23
N TYR A 17 5.93 5.23 16.03
CA TYR A 17 5.40 4.40 14.96
C TYR A 17 6.49 3.85 14.03
N ARG A 18 7.78 4.06 14.33
CA ARG A 18 8.84 3.44 13.53
C ARG A 18 8.78 1.94 13.67
N GLY A 19 8.94 1.25 12.55
CA GLY A 19 9.04 -0.18 12.56
C GLY A 19 8.47 -0.83 11.32
N GLU A 20 8.43 -2.14 11.39
CA GLU A 20 7.89 -3.03 10.39
C GLU A 20 6.39 -3.26 10.62
N TYR A 21 5.64 -3.20 9.53
CA TYR A 21 4.19 -3.38 9.50
C TYR A 21 3.85 -4.58 8.62
N HIS A 22 3.18 -5.55 9.23
CA HIS A 22 2.78 -6.80 8.58
C HIS A 22 1.37 -6.71 8.03
N LEU A 23 1.09 -7.56 7.03
CA LEU A 23 -0.27 -7.73 6.54
C LEU A 23 -1.11 -8.42 7.62
N VAL A 24 -2.20 -7.77 8.03
CA VAL A 24 -3.18 -8.37 8.94
C VAL A 24 -4.23 -9.07 8.11
N ASP A 25 -4.54 -10.33 8.45
CA ASP A 25 -5.63 -11.08 7.83
C ASP A 25 -6.97 -10.49 8.29
N THR A 26 -7.71 -9.88 7.36
CA THR A 26 -9.01 -9.26 7.67
C THR A 26 -10.06 -9.64 6.62
N ASP A 27 -11.32 -9.77 7.04
CA ASP A 27 -12.50 -9.97 6.19
C ASP A 27 -12.41 -11.09 5.13
N MET A 28 -12.03 -12.29 5.57
CA MET A 28 -12.04 -13.49 4.74
C MET A 28 -13.45 -13.90 4.30
N ILE A 29 -13.80 -13.65 3.04
CA ILE A 29 -15.02 -14.17 2.41
C ILE A 29 -14.68 -15.50 1.72
N GLY A 30 -14.60 -16.56 2.53
CA GLY A 30 -14.31 -17.93 2.08
C GLY A 30 -12.87 -18.38 2.33
N ILE A 31 -12.52 -19.55 1.77
CA ILE A 31 -11.17 -20.12 1.91
C ILE A 31 -10.27 -19.53 0.83
N TYR A 32 -9.26 -18.77 1.26
CA TYR A 32 -8.22 -18.28 0.35
C TYR A 32 -7.54 -19.45 -0.36
N THR A 33 -7.54 -19.41 -1.69
CA THR A 33 -6.80 -20.35 -2.54
C THR A 33 -5.67 -19.59 -3.23
N PRO A 34 -4.40 -19.89 -2.91
CA PRO A 34 -3.26 -19.23 -3.56
C PRO A 34 -3.23 -19.48 -5.06
N ALA A 35 -2.70 -18.50 -5.80
CA ALA A 35 -2.46 -18.64 -7.23
C ALA A 35 -1.42 -19.73 -7.52
N ASN A 36 -1.54 -20.38 -8.67
CA ASN A 36 -0.54 -21.28 -9.23
C ASN A 36 -0.52 -21.14 -10.76
N GLN A 37 0.18 -22.00 -11.50
CA GLN A 37 0.23 -21.87 -12.97
C GLN A 37 -1.11 -22.21 -13.66
N GLN A 38 -2.06 -22.81 -12.95
CA GLN A 38 -3.35 -23.22 -13.50
C GLN A 38 -4.44 -22.17 -13.28
N HIS A 39 -4.38 -21.39 -12.19
CA HIS A 39 -5.38 -20.38 -11.87
C HIS A 39 -4.81 -19.22 -11.03
N PRO A 40 -5.42 -18.02 -11.13
CA PRO A 40 -5.11 -16.90 -10.23
C PRO A 40 -5.56 -17.22 -8.80
N ALA A 41 -5.25 -16.33 -7.86
CA ALA A 41 -5.74 -16.46 -6.50
C ALA A 41 -7.27 -16.32 -6.46
N TYR A 42 -7.90 -17.05 -5.53
CA TYR A 42 -9.33 -16.93 -5.24
C TYR A 42 -9.54 -16.57 -3.78
N SER A 43 -10.53 -15.71 -3.52
CA SER A 43 -10.86 -15.24 -2.16
C SER A 43 -9.64 -14.68 -1.41
N ALA A 44 -8.80 -13.89 -2.09
CA ALA A 44 -7.75 -13.14 -1.43
C ALA A 44 -8.36 -12.20 -0.37
N PRO A 45 -7.77 -12.10 0.84
CA PRO A 45 -8.28 -11.23 1.90
C PRO A 45 -8.23 -9.77 1.45
N PRO A 46 -9.37 -9.07 1.38
CA PRO A 46 -9.36 -7.63 1.16
C PRO A 46 -8.79 -6.89 2.40
N PRO A 47 -8.28 -5.66 2.22
CA PRO A 47 -7.92 -4.79 3.34
C PRO A 47 -9.11 -4.53 4.28
N ASP A 48 -8.84 -4.34 5.58
CA ASP A 48 -9.87 -4.01 6.58
C ASP A 48 -10.37 -2.57 6.41
N TYR A 49 -11.68 -2.40 6.29
CA TYR A 49 -12.32 -1.09 6.18
C TYR A 49 -12.66 -0.47 7.53
N SER A 50 -12.46 -1.17 8.66
CA SER A 50 -12.82 -0.66 9.99
C SER A 50 -12.16 0.69 10.33
N TYR A 51 -11.11 1.05 9.60
CA TYR A 51 -10.36 2.29 9.76
C TYR A 51 -10.83 3.45 8.88
N THR A 52 -11.72 3.27 7.89
CA THR A 52 -11.96 4.29 6.84
C THR A 52 -12.84 5.49 7.25
N PHE A 53 -13.40 5.51 8.47
CA PHE A 53 -14.43 6.50 8.88
C PHE A 53 -14.24 7.15 10.28
N THR A 54 -13.01 7.31 10.76
CA THR A 54 -12.73 8.07 12.00
C THR A 54 -12.85 9.59 11.77
N LYS A 55 -13.38 10.30 12.78
CA LYS A 55 -13.43 11.79 12.83
C LYS A 55 -12.25 12.37 13.60
N PHE A 56 -11.43 11.51 14.21
CA PHE A 56 -10.27 11.94 14.98
C PHE A 56 -9.13 12.24 14.00
N LEU A 57 -8.44 13.35 14.26
CA LEU A 57 -7.35 13.86 13.44
C LEU A 57 -6.08 13.71 14.25
N THR A 58 -5.60 12.48 14.42
CA THR A 58 -4.38 12.17 15.18
C THR A 58 -3.36 11.44 14.32
N SER A 59 -2.11 11.39 14.77
CA SER A 59 -1.08 10.58 14.11
C SER A 59 -1.38 9.08 14.16
N ALA A 60 -2.18 8.61 15.14
CA ALA A 60 -2.69 7.23 15.16
C ALA A 60 -3.66 6.96 14.01
N ASP A 61 -4.58 7.88 13.75
CA ASP A 61 -5.55 7.73 12.65
C ASP A 61 -4.83 7.72 11.28
N LEU A 62 -3.79 8.54 11.10
CA LEU A 62 -2.96 8.53 9.90
C LEU A 62 -2.20 7.22 9.70
N GLU A 63 -1.69 6.64 10.78
CA GLU A 63 -0.99 5.34 10.72
C GLU A 63 -1.92 4.26 10.15
N PHE A 64 -3.17 4.21 10.60
CA PHE A 64 -4.16 3.29 10.04
C PHE A 64 -4.43 3.52 8.55
N TYR A 65 -4.50 4.77 8.08
CA TYR A 65 -4.69 5.06 6.65
C TYR A 65 -3.49 4.64 5.81
N ASN A 66 -2.28 4.83 6.34
CA ASN A 66 -1.05 4.37 5.69
C ASN A 66 -1.00 2.84 5.63
N ILE A 67 -1.40 2.14 6.69
CA ILE A 67 -1.55 0.68 6.71
C ILE A 67 -2.58 0.23 5.67
N TYR A 68 -3.71 0.92 5.55
CA TYR A 68 -4.74 0.59 4.57
C TYR A 68 -4.23 0.73 3.12
N TYR A 69 -3.51 1.80 2.80
CA TYR A 69 -2.85 1.95 1.49
C TYR A 69 -1.87 0.80 1.22
N TYR A 70 -1.04 0.46 2.20
CA TYR A 70 -0.12 -0.67 2.15
C TYR A 70 -0.85 -2.00 1.88
N GLN A 71 -1.96 -2.26 2.57
CA GLN A 71 -2.78 -3.44 2.37
C GLN A 71 -3.41 -3.44 0.97
N CYS A 72 -3.84 -2.29 0.45
CA CYS A 72 -4.35 -2.16 -0.92
C CYS A 72 -3.29 -2.55 -1.96
N GLN A 73 -2.03 -2.13 -1.79
CA GLN A 73 -0.94 -2.50 -2.68
C GLN A 73 -0.71 -4.03 -2.69
N ASN A 74 -0.64 -4.66 -1.51
CA ASN A 74 -0.53 -6.12 -1.42
C ASN A 74 -1.74 -6.84 -2.03
N TYR A 75 -2.95 -6.37 -1.74
CA TYR A 75 -4.18 -6.95 -2.27
C TYR A 75 -4.19 -6.93 -3.79
N MET A 76 -3.79 -5.82 -4.42
CA MET A 76 -3.69 -5.75 -5.88
C MET A 76 -2.64 -6.70 -6.45
N LEU A 77 -1.55 -6.97 -5.74
CA LEU A 77 -0.59 -7.98 -6.18
C LEU A 77 -1.15 -9.40 -6.04
N LEU A 78 -1.90 -9.70 -4.97
CA LEU A 78 -2.46 -11.02 -4.73
C LEU A 78 -3.67 -11.34 -5.62
N ALA A 79 -4.63 -10.41 -5.67
CA ALA A 79 -5.92 -10.58 -6.32
C ALA A 79 -5.94 -10.02 -7.74
N SER A 80 -5.13 -8.98 -7.99
CA SER A 80 -5.17 -8.16 -9.22
C SER A 80 -6.57 -7.66 -9.57
N ASP A 81 -7.37 -7.40 -8.55
CA ASP A 81 -8.77 -6.98 -8.66
C ASP A 81 -9.03 -5.84 -7.68
N SER A 82 -9.39 -4.66 -8.17
CA SER A 82 -9.66 -3.49 -7.33
C SER A 82 -11.10 -3.39 -6.85
N ARG A 83 -12.02 -4.27 -7.28
CA ARG A 83 -13.46 -4.15 -6.97
C ARG A 83 -13.80 -4.26 -5.49
N ARG A 84 -12.88 -4.78 -4.69
CA ARG A 84 -12.97 -4.86 -3.22
C ARG A 84 -12.09 -3.81 -2.54
N LEU A 85 -11.72 -2.73 -3.20
CA LEU A 85 -11.06 -1.62 -2.54
C LEU A 85 -12.06 -0.47 -2.39
N GLU A 86 -12.16 0.12 -1.19
CA GLU A 86 -12.89 1.39 -1.00
C GLU A 86 -12.09 2.56 -1.58
N TYR A 87 -10.76 2.44 -1.55
CA TYR A 87 -9.83 3.34 -2.23
C TYR A 87 -9.54 2.84 -3.65
N ALA A 88 -10.05 3.56 -4.65
CA ALA A 88 -9.75 3.26 -6.05
C ALA A 88 -8.30 3.64 -6.38
N MET A 89 -7.45 2.64 -6.62
CA MET A 89 -6.08 2.87 -7.03
C MET A 89 -5.99 3.10 -8.54
N THR A 90 -5.37 4.21 -8.93
CA THR A 90 -5.01 4.48 -10.33
C THR A 90 -3.68 3.83 -10.67
N ALA A 91 -3.32 3.77 -11.96
CA ALA A 91 -2.01 3.30 -12.39
C ALA A 91 -0.85 4.14 -11.80
N GLU A 92 -1.09 5.41 -11.46
CA GLU A 92 -0.11 6.30 -10.82
C GLU A 92 0.08 5.99 -9.33
N GLU A 93 -0.87 5.30 -8.70
CA GLU A 93 -0.78 4.88 -7.30
C GLU A 93 -0.23 3.45 -7.17
N LEU A 94 -0.50 2.56 -8.13
CA LEU A 94 0.02 1.19 -8.12
C LEU A 94 1.55 1.16 -8.24
N PHE A 95 2.22 0.37 -7.40
CA PHE A 95 3.67 0.15 -7.55
C PHE A 95 4.01 -0.63 -8.83
N PHE A 96 3.15 -1.57 -9.20
CA PHE A 96 3.34 -2.44 -10.37
C PHE A 96 2.13 -2.39 -11.31
N PRO A 97 1.84 -1.26 -11.97
CA PRO A 97 0.64 -1.12 -12.81
C PRO A 97 0.64 -2.12 -13.97
N ALA A 98 1.81 -2.45 -14.52
CA ALA A 98 1.92 -3.43 -15.60
C ALA A 98 1.44 -4.84 -15.21
N ILE A 99 1.46 -5.19 -13.93
CA ILE A 99 0.92 -6.48 -13.44
C ILE A 99 -0.61 -6.47 -13.50
N GLN A 100 -1.23 -5.33 -13.19
CA GLN A 100 -2.68 -5.17 -13.30
C GLN A 100 -3.13 -5.32 -14.75
N ASP A 101 -2.44 -4.67 -15.70
CA ASP A 101 -2.74 -4.79 -17.12
C ASP A 101 -2.67 -6.25 -17.61
N ILE A 102 -1.67 -7.01 -17.12
CA ILE A 102 -1.51 -8.44 -17.45
C ILE A 102 -2.69 -9.27 -16.96
N PHE A 103 -3.20 -8.96 -15.77
CA PHE A 103 -4.34 -9.64 -15.21
C PHE A 103 -5.64 -9.28 -15.94
N ASP A 104 -5.89 -7.99 -16.18
CA ASP A 104 -7.08 -7.49 -16.86
C ASP A 104 -7.19 -8.02 -18.29
N ASP A 105 -6.06 -8.16 -18.98
CA ASP A 105 -5.97 -8.82 -20.30
C ASP A 105 -6.16 -10.35 -20.23
N GLY A 106 -6.28 -10.93 -19.03
CA GLY A 106 -6.37 -12.37 -18.81
C GLY A 106 -5.10 -13.12 -19.21
N LYS A 107 -3.94 -12.44 -19.20
CA LYS A 107 -2.63 -12.96 -19.67
C LYS A 107 -1.75 -13.48 -18.55
N GLY A 108 -2.07 -13.24 -17.29
CA GLY A 108 -1.25 -13.70 -16.17
C GLY A 108 -1.75 -13.25 -14.81
N TRP A 109 -0.98 -13.57 -13.78
CA TRP A 109 -1.23 -13.19 -12.38
C TRP A 109 0.04 -13.42 -11.55
N VAL A 110 0.07 -12.92 -10.31
CA VAL A 110 1.18 -13.17 -9.38
C VAL A 110 1.01 -14.53 -8.70
N ILE A 111 2.11 -15.26 -8.58
CA ILE A 111 2.26 -16.47 -7.76
C ILE A 111 3.27 -16.16 -6.67
N THR A 112 2.92 -16.47 -5.43
CA THR A 112 3.74 -16.19 -4.26
C THR A 112 3.62 -17.31 -3.23
N PRO A 113 4.70 -17.65 -2.50
CA PRO A 113 4.62 -18.57 -1.36
C PRO A 113 4.00 -17.91 -0.11
N ASN A 114 3.88 -16.58 -0.07
CA ASN A 114 3.38 -15.83 1.08
C ASN A 114 2.43 -14.71 0.62
N GLN A 115 1.34 -14.49 1.35
CA GLN A 115 0.39 -13.41 1.07
C GLN A 115 1.01 -12.02 1.24
N GLN A 116 1.98 -11.88 2.13
CA GLN A 116 2.73 -10.63 2.29
C GLN A 116 3.82 -10.52 1.21
N ILE A 117 3.47 -9.92 0.07
CA ILE A 117 4.40 -9.65 -1.04
C ILE A 117 5.19 -8.36 -0.79
N LEU A 118 4.56 -7.35 -0.20
CA LEU A 118 5.22 -6.14 0.27
C LEU A 118 5.23 -6.14 1.79
N THR A 119 6.28 -5.59 2.40
CA THR A 119 6.35 -5.28 3.83
C THR A 119 6.59 -3.78 3.99
N MET A 120 5.69 -3.07 4.68
CA MET A 120 5.87 -1.64 4.91
C MET A 120 6.75 -1.38 6.13
N HIS A 121 7.62 -0.39 6.03
CA HIS A 121 8.37 0.17 7.13
C HIS A 121 8.11 1.66 7.23
N ILE A 122 7.74 2.11 8.42
CA ILE A 122 7.69 3.52 8.76
C ILE A 122 9.08 3.93 9.28
N LEU A 123 9.66 4.97 8.68
CA LEU A 123 11.05 5.37 8.93
C LEU A 123 11.20 6.52 9.95
N GLU A 124 10.10 7.16 10.33
CA GLU A 124 10.05 8.31 11.23
C GLU A 124 9.06 8.07 12.37
N ALA A 125 9.38 8.51 13.59
CA ALA A 125 8.56 8.20 14.78
C ALA A 125 7.14 8.79 14.71
N GLN A 126 7.03 9.94 14.07
CA GLN A 126 5.81 10.70 13.90
C GLN A 126 5.80 11.29 12.49
N PRO A 127 4.61 11.51 11.89
CA PRO A 127 4.51 12.15 10.59
C PRO A 127 4.97 13.62 10.65
N ARG A 128 5.37 14.17 9.50
CA ARG A 128 5.71 15.59 9.36
C ARG A 128 4.49 16.37 8.88
N ILE A 129 4.20 17.52 9.49
CA ILE A 129 3.16 18.41 8.99
C ILE A 129 3.69 19.10 7.74
N HIS A 130 3.12 18.78 6.57
CA HIS A 130 3.46 19.40 5.30
C HIS A 130 2.71 20.72 5.11
N ASN A 131 1.40 20.69 5.38
CA ASN A 131 0.54 21.87 5.35
C ASN A 131 -0.57 21.73 6.40
N GLU A 132 -0.51 22.53 7.46
CA GLU A 132 -1.47 22.50 8.56
C GLU A 132 -2.88 22.94 8.14
N GLU A 133 -3.00 24.03 7.37
CA GLU A 133 -4.29 24.58 6.94
C GLU A 133 -5.06 23.59 6.07
N GLN A 134 -4.35 22.88 5.21
CA GLN A 134 -4.92 21.86 4.34
C GLN A 134 -4.97 20.48 4.98
N LYS A 135 -4.42 20.32 6.20
CA LYS A 135 -4.25 19.06 6.92
C LYS A 135 -3.53 17.99 6.08
N ILE A 136 -2.38 18.36 5.52
CA ILE A 136 -1.51 17.49 4.72
C ILE A 136 -0.30 17.10 5.56
N PHE A 137 0.00 15.81 5.58
CA PHE A 137 1.05 15.20 6.37
C PHE A 137 1.89 14.27 5.50
N ASP A 138 3.18 14.19 5.80
CA ASP A 138 4.15 13.37 5.09
C ASP A 138 4.74 12.33 6.05
N TRP A 139 4.78 11.07 5.64
CA TRP A 139 5.49 10.01 6.35
C TRP A 139 6.49 9.32 5.45
N ASN A 140 7.77 9.34 5.81
CA ASN A 140 8.78 8.57 5.08
C ASN A 140 8.61 7.08 5.35
N VAL A 141 8.54 6.31 4.26
CA VAL A 141 8.31 4.88 4.28
C VAL A 141 9.25 4.15 3.33
N LYS A 142 9.40 2.85 3.60
CA LYS A 142 10.06 1.88 2.73
C LYS A 142 9.14 0.68 2.57
N PHE A 143 9.10 0.09 1.39
CA PHE A 143 8.44 -1.19 1.15
C PHE A 143 9.46 -2.22 0.69
N ASP A 144 9.71 -3.24 1.51
CA ASP A 144 10.47 -4.41 1.09
C ASP A 144 9.59 -5.32 0.23
N ILE A 145 10.18 -5.94 -0.77
CA ILE A 145 9.49 -6.87 -1.67
C ILE A 145 9.96 -8.29 -1.41
N LEU A 146 9.00 -9.21 -1.32
CA LEU A 146 9.24 -10.63 -1.24
C LEU A 146 9.88 -11.11 -2.56
N PRO A 147 11.17 -11.50 -2.56
CA PRO A 147 11.89 -11.82 -3.80
C PRO A 147 11.36 -13.11 -4.47
N GLU A 148 10.65 -13.96 -3.74
CA GLU A 148 10.03 -15.18 -4.28
C GLU A 148 8.73 -14.93 -5.04
N ALA A 149 8.13 -13.74 -4.95
CA ALA A 149 6.94 -13.38 -5.71
C ALA A 149 7.26 -13.27 -7.20
N LYS A 150 6.47 -13.96 -8.03
CA LYS A 150 6.69 -14.06 -9.48
C LYS A 150 5.40 -13.80 -10.24
N VAL A 151 5.51 -13.18 -11.40
CA VAL A 151 4.41 -13.05 -12.35
C VAL A 151 4.43 -14.27 -13.27
N PHE A 152 3.32 -14.99 -13.32
CA PHE A 152 3.08 -16.04 -14.31
C PHE A 152 2.48 -15.44 -15.57
N ARG A 153 3.09 -15.76 -16.72
CA ARG A 153 2.67 -15.33 -18.06
C ARG A 153 2.05 -16.51 -18.79
N LYS A 154 0.75 -16.45 -19.10
CA LYS A 154 0.02 -17.54 -19.79
C LYS A 154 0.43 -17.69 -21.25
N ASP A 155 0.79 -16.60 -21.90
CA ASP A 155 1.20 -16.56 -23.30
C ASP A 155 2.53 -17.29 -23.53
N THR A 156 3.44 -17.24 -22.55
CA THR A 156 4.76 -17.89 -22.63
C THR A 156 4.92 -19.10 -21.73
N GLY A 157 4.06 -19.27 -20.72
CA GLY A 157 4.19 -20.26 -19.66
C GLY A 157 5.30 -19.95 -18.65
N GLN A 158 5.89 -18.75 -18.70
CA GLN A 158 7.06 -18.40 -17.89
C GLN A 158 6.67 -17.79 -16.53
N LEU A 159 7.60 -17.93 -15.58
CA LEU A 159 7.57 -17.25 -14.29
C LEU A 159 8.72 -16.24 -14.25
N GLN A 160 8.37 -14.97 -14.06
CA GLN A 160 9.34 -13.88 -14.01
C GLN A 160 9.29 -13.21 -12.63
N PRO A 161 10.42 -12.80 -12.05
CA PRO A 161 10.45 -12.00 -10.83
C PRO A 161 9.51 -10.80 -10.93
N ILE A 162 8.76 -10.50 -9.86
CA ILE A 162 7.87 -9.34 -9.81
C ILE A 162 8.61 -8.02 -10.10
N THR A 163 9.88 -7.95 -9.74
CA THR A 163 10.76 -6.80 -9.93
C THR A 163 11.02 -6.47 -11.40
N GLU A 164 10.87 -7.42 -12.34
CA GLU A 164 10.95 -7.14 -13.78
C GLU A 164 9.78 -6.31 -14.30
N PHE A 165 8.72 -6.13 -13.51
CA PHE A 165 7.51 -5.39 -13.87
C PHE A 165 7.44 -4.00 -13.23
N ASP A 166 8.52 -3.53 -12.60
CA ASP A 166 8.66 -2.15 -12.15
C ASP A 166 8.87 -1.20 -13.35
N THR A 167 7.76 -0.90 -14.01
CA THR A 167 7.70 0.03 -15.14
C THR A 167 7.77 1.50 -14.72
N ARG A 168 7.72 1.76 -13.41
CA ARG A 168 7.76 3.10 -12.83
C ARG A 168 9.16 3.49 -12.35
N GLY A 169 10.11 2.55 -12.29
CA GLY A 169 11.46 2.79 -11.78
C GLY A 169 11.47 3.13 -10.29
N LEU A 170 10.59 2.50 -9.51
CA LEU A 170 10.48 2.71 -8.06
C LEU A 170 11.52 1.91 -7.26
N LEU A 171 11.96 0.77 -7.79
CA LEU A 171 12.81 -0.19 -7.10
C LEU A 171 14.26 0.27 -6.99
N ARG A 172 14.76 0.27 -5.76
CA ARG A 172 16.17 0.47 -5.44
C ARG A 172 16.58 -0.50 -4.35
N ASP A 173 17.64 -1.26 -4.61
CA ASP A 173 18.22 -2.23 -3.67
C ASP A 173 17.21 -3.23 -3.07
N GLY A 174 16.21 -3.64 -3.87
CA GLY A 174 15.19 -4.61 -3.47
C GLY A 174 13.98 -4.01 -2.72
N ALA A 175 13.92 -2.68 -2.60
CA ALA A 175 12.85 -1.97 -1.90
C ALA A 175 12.33 -0.76 -2.69
N ILE A 176 11.16 -0.27 -2.29
CA ILE A 176 10.57 0.97 -2.79
C ILE A 176 10.62 2.01 -1.67
N HIS A 177 11.27 3.14 -1.93
CA HIS A 177 11.42 4.23 -0.96
C HIS A 177 10.61 5.46 -1.38
N GLY A 178 9.98 6.11 -0.40
CA GLY A 178 9.26 7.34 -0.67
C GLY A 178 8.55 7.91 0.55
N THR A 179 7.60 8.79 0.27
CA THR A 179 6.78 9.46 1.27
C THR A 179 5.32 9.17 0.99
N LEU A 180 4.59 8.67 1.99
CA LEU A 180 3.13 8.69 1.98
C LEU A 180 2.68 10.09 2.38
N ARG A 181 2.08 10.79 1.44
CA ARG A 181 1.43 12.08 1.67
C ARG A 181 -0.05 11.85 1.88
N SER A 182 -0.52 12.13 3.07
CA SER A 182 -1.91 11.93 3.47
C SER A 182 -2.59 13.26 3.75
N ARG A 183 -3.87 13.37 3.43
CA ARG A 183 -4.71 14.51 3.81
C ARG A 183 -5.96 14.03 4.52
N PHE A 184 -6.29 14.67 5.64
CA PHE A 184 -7.61 14.47 6.24
C PHE A 184 -8.68 15.29 5.52
N LEU A 185 -9.76 14.61 5.14
CA LEU A 185 -10.98 15.19 4.59
C LEU A 185 -12.09 15.17 5.65
N ASP A 186 -13.12 16.01 5.49
CA ASP A 186 -14.29 16.01 6.38
C ASP A 186 -15.54 15.62 5.58
N PRO A 187 -15.99 14.35 5.64
CA PRO A 187 -15.30 13.17 6.18
C PRO A 187 -14.28 12.56 5.20
N GLY A 188 -13.39 11.70 5.70
CA GLY A 188 -12.53 10.82 4.89
C GLY A 188 -11.06 11.21 4.87
N TRP A 189 -10.33 10.68 3.90
CA TRP A 189 -8.90 10.94 3.72
C TRP A 189 -8.48 10.69 2.27
N ASP A 190 -7.38 11.31 1.87
CA ASP A 190 -6.63 10.93 0.68
C ASP A 190 -5.20 10.53 1.08
N ILE A 191 -4.58 9.67 0.29
CA ILE A 191 -3.19 9.27 0.46
C ILE A 191 -2.55 9.06 -0.89
N HIS A 192 -1.34 9.57 -1.05
CA HIS A 192 -0.58 9.48 -2.27
C HIS A 192 0.84 9.05 -1.97
N PHE A 193 1.36 8.09 -2.72
CA PHE A 193 2.77 7.75 -2.65
C PHE A 193 3.60 8.66 -3.54
N ILE A 194 4.59 9.33 -2.93
CA ILE A 194 5.57 10.15 -3.61
C ILE A 194 6.90 9.39 -3.60
N PRO A 195 7.36 8.85 -4.74
CA PRO A 195 8.64 8.18 -4.81
C PRO A 195 9.77 9.13 -4.42
N GLU A 196 10.74 8.63 -3.65
CA GLU A 196 11.99 9.35 -3.44
C GLU A 196 12.65 9.58 -4.81
N LYS A 197 13.22 10.75 -5.10
CA LYS A 197 13.97 10.91 -6.37
C LYS A 197 15.39 10.40 -6.17
N GLU A 198 15.98 9.77 -7.19
CA GLU A 198 17.43 9.60 -7.19
C GLU A 198 18.09 10.98 -7.15
N ALA A 199 19.04 11.16 -6.24
CA ALA A 199 19.79 12.40 -6.05
C ALA A 199 20.85 12.60 -7.14
#